data_AF-A0A8T6NWG5-F1
#
_entry.id   AF-A0A8T6NWG5-F1
#
_cell.length_a   1.000
_cell.length_b   1.000
_cell.length_c   1.000
_cell.angle_alpha   90.00
_cell.angle_beta   90.00
_cell.angle_gamma   90.00
#
_symmetry.space_group_name_H-M   'P 1'
#
loop_
_entity.id
_entity.type
_entity.pdbx_description
1 polymer ?
#
loop_
_entity_poly.entity_id
_entity_poly.type
_entity_poly.pdbx_seq_one_letter_code
_entity_poly.pdbx_strand_id
1 'polypeptide(L)'
;MSDVERIRNHPRNQLILPTFFVMLGLWAAGIAVWLVTDDPLLLIFFAYVGLFVGVGIGGYIALPDRQRPLARRMAMVMLGSLLLVLAFVTDHGNMQPEGFFFALLAGIGPFILLHYLIAKIVGPLLFGRIWCGWACWFGMVFEMLPYPYSRYRKPGAPEWPRYAFLAASLLLVAALVYGIGYTGGAVGRTGVTWFLGGMAIYYITGISMAPVSYTHL
;
A
#
# COMPACT_ATOMS: atom_id res chain seq x y z
N MET A 1 -29.15 3.03 -27.48
CA MET A 1 -28.77 2.73 -26.07
C MET A 1 -27.26 2.94 -25.99
N SER A 2 -26.81 4.01 -25.33
CA SER A 2 -25.40 4.42 -25.34
C SER A 2 -24.54 3.45 -24.51
N ASP A 3 -23.27 3.27 -24.86
CA ASP A 3 -22.35 2.36 -24.14
C ASP A 3 -22.25 2.67 -22.63
N VAL A 4 -22.50 3.93 -22.25
CA VAL A 4 -22.59 4.39 -20.86
C VAL A 4 -23.73 3.70 -20.09
N GLU A 5 -24.86 3.48 -20.76
CA GLU A 5 -26.04 2.83 -20.16
C GLU A 5 -25.84 1.31 -20.03
N ARG A 6 -25.05 0.71 -20.93
CA ARG A 6 -24.66 -0.71 -20.88
C ARG A 6 -23.69 -1.00 -19.71
N ILE A 7 -22.73 -0.11 -19.45
CA ILE A 7 -21.81 -0.22 -18.30
C ILE A 7 -22.57 -0.04 -16.98
N ARG A 8 -23.53 0.90 -16.95
CA ARG A 8 -24.38 1.15 -15.76
C ARG A 8 -25.29 -0.04 -15.42
N ASN A 9 -25.75 -0.76 -16.44
CA ASN A 9 -26.67 -1.90 -16.31
C ASN A 9 -25.96 -3.26 -16.28
N HIS A 10 -24.63 -3.31 -16.17
CA HIS A 10 -23.96 -4.57 -15.91
C HIS A 10 -24.40 -5.05 -14.51
N PRO A 11 -24.97 -6.26 -14.37
CA PRO A 11 -25.41 -6.75 -13.07
C PRO A 11 -24.18 -6.88 -12.16
N ARG A 12 -23.96 -5.88 -11.30
CA ARG A 12 -22.80 -5.79 -10.37
C ARG A 12 -22.58 -7.06 -9.58
N ASN A 13 -23.64 -7.83 -9.35
CA ASN A 13 -23.61 -9.12 -8.67
C ASN A 13 -22.73 -10.16 -9.38
N GLN A 14 -22.52 -10.04 -10.70
CA GLN A 14 -21.62 -10.92 -11.45
C GLN A 14 -20.14 -10.72 -11.12
N LEU A 15 -19.75 -9.58 -10.55
CA LEU A 15 -18.37 -9.34 -10.07
C LEU A 15 -18.13 -9.85 -8.64
N ILE A 16 -19.19 -10.11 -7.87
CA ILE A 16 -19.08 -10.66 -6.52
C ILE A 16 -18.52 -12.10 -6.59
N LEU A 17 -19.04 -12.90 -7.51
CA LEU A 17 -18.65 -14.30 -7.65
C LEU A 17 -17.13 -14.49 -7.94
N PRO A 18 -16.52 -13.74 -8.88
CA PRO A 18 -15.05 -13.71 -9.04
C PRO A 18 -14.28 -13.37 -7.77
N THR A 19 -14.75 -12.40 -6.96
CA THR A 19 -14.03 -12.02 -5.72
C THR A 19 -14.01 -13.15 -4.69
N PHE A 20 -15.11 -13.92 -4.58
CA PHE A 20 -15.13 -15.12 -3.73
C PHE A 20 -14.20 -16.22 -4.24
N PHE A 21 -14.14 -16.45 -5.55
CA PHE A 21 -13.20 -17.42 -6.12
C PHE A 21 -11.73 -17.02 -5.89
N VAL A 22 -11.40 -15.74 -6.02
CA VAL A 22 -10.05 -15.25 -5.71
C VAL A 22 -9.73 -15.42 -4.22
N MET A 23 -10.68 -15.16 -3.31
CA MET A 23 -10.52 -15.42 -1.88
C MET A 23 -10.19 -16.90 -1.61
N LEU A 24 -10.97 -17.82 -2.17
CA LEU A 24 -10.74 -19.25 -2.00
C LEU A 24 -9.38 -19.68 -2.58
N GLY A 25 -9.01 -19.14 -3.75
CA GLY A 25 -7.70 -19.37 -4.35
C GLY A 25 -6.55 -18.89 -3.47
N LEU A 26 -6.67 -17.69 -2.87
CA LEU A 26 -5.68 -17.15 -1.94
C LEU A 26 -5.57 -17.97 -0.66
N TRP A 27 -6.69 -18.45 -0.11
CA TRP A 27 -6.68 -19.32 1.07
C TRP A 27 -6.05 -20.69 0.77
N ALA A 28 -6.39 -21.29 -0.36
CA ALA A 28 -5.76 -22.52 -0.82
C ALA A 28 -4.25 -22.34 -1.03
N ALA A 29 -3.83 -21.23 -1.65
CA ALA A 29 -2.43 -20.88 -1.80
C ALA A 29 -1.74 -20.67 -0.45
N GLY A 30 -2.40 -19.99 0.50
CA GLY A 30 -1.89 -19.80 1.86
C GLY A 30 -1.66 -21.12 2.60
N ILE A 31 -2.61 -22.04 2.52
CA ILE A 31 -2.48 -23.40 3.08
C ILE A 31 -1.32 -24.13 2.40
N ALA A 32 -1.26 -24.11 1.06
CA ALA A 32 -0.19 -24.79 0.32
C ALA A 32 1.20 -24.25 0.68
N VAL A 33 1.37 -22.92 0.77
CA VAL A 33 2.63 -22.28 1.18
C VAL A 33 2.97 -22.65 2.61
N TRP A 34 1.99 -22.63 3.52
CA TRP A 34 2.20 -23.02 4.92
C TRP A 34 2.65 -24.48 5.04
N LEU A 35 2.05 -25.41 4.30
CA LEU A 35 2.45 -26.82 4.30
C LEU A 35 3.90 -27.05 3.83
N VAL A 36 4.46 -26.13 3.04
CA VAL A 36 5.85 -26.21 2.54
C VAL A 36 6.84 -25.45 3.42
N THR A 37 6.42 -24.32 4.00
CA THR A 37 7.30 -23.39 4.73
C THR A 37 7.19 -23.50 6.24
N ASP A 38 6.12 -24.11 6.75
CA ASP A 38 5.71 -24.13 8.16
C ASP A 38 5.63 -22.72 8.80
N ASP A 39 5.43 -21.67 7.98
CA ASP A 39 5.36 -20.29 8.44
C ASP A 39 3.90 -19.85 8.68
N PRO A 40 3.45 -19.74 9.96
CA PRO A 40 2.09 -19.33 10.27
C PRO A 40 1.82 -17.85 9.90
N LEU A 41 2.86 -17.01 9.80
CA LEU A 41 2.69 -15.61 9.44
C LEU A 41 2.26 -15.46 7.99
N LEU A 42 2.83 -16.27 7.08
CA LEU A 42 2.42 -16.32 5.69
C LEU A 42 0.99 -16.84 5.55
N LEU A 43 0.61 -17.86 6.33
CA LEU A 43 -0.78 -18.35 6.36
C LEU A 43 -1.75 -17.24 6.77
N ILE A 44 -1.45 -16.52 7.86
CA ILE A 44 -2.28 -15.40 8.34
C ILE A 44 -2.36 -14.30 7.28
N PHE A 45 -1.25 -13.96 6.61
CA PHE A 45 -1.21 -12.98 5.54
C PHE A 45 -2.16 -13.36 4.39
N PHE A 46 -2.04 -14.58 3.86
CA PHE A 46 -2.89 -15.05 2.77
C PHE A 46 -4.36 -15.15 3.19
N ALA A 47 -4.64 -15.61 4.41
CA ALA A 47 -5.99 -15.68 4.96
C ALA A 47 -6.63 -14.27 5.01
N TYR A 48 -5.90 -13.29 5.52
CA TYR A 48 -6.39 -11.93 5.68
C TYR A 48 -6.55 -11.19 4.34
N VAL A 49 -5.59 -11.34 3.42
CA VAL A 49 -5.70 -10.76 2.06
C VAL A 49 -6.86 -11.41 1.31
N GLY A 50 -7.05 -12.73 1.45
CA GLY A 50 -8.21 -13.42 0.89
C GLY A 50 -9.52 -12.88 1.45
N LEU A 51 -9.62 -12.69 2.77
CA LEU A 51 -10.80 -12.11 3.42
C LEU A 51 -11.08 -10.69 2.91
N PHE A 52 -10.04 -9.87 2.74
CA PHE A 52 -10.17 -8.53 2.17
C PHE A 52 -10.68 -8.56 0.72
N VAL A 53 -10.15 -9.43 -0.13
CA VAL A 53 -10.59 -9.52 -1.53
C VAL A 53 -12.01 -10.06 -1.63
N GLY A 54 -12.34 -11.14 -0.92
CA GLY A 54 -13.68 -11.74 -0.97
C GLY A 54 -14.73 -10.89 -0.25
N VAL A 55 -14.56 -10.68 1.04
CA VAL A 55 -15.56 -9.98 1.88
C VAL A 55 -15.46 -8.46 1.73
N GLY A 56 -14.24 -7.90 1.70
CA GLY A 56 -14.04 -6.45 1.59
C GLY A 56 -14.47 -5.91 0.21
N ILE A 57 -13.83 -6.38 -0.87
CA ILE A 57 -14.15 -5.91 -2.23
C ILE A 57 -15.51 -6.45 -2.68
N GLY A 58 -15.80 -7.74 -2.47
CA GLY A 58 -17.12 -8.31 -2.79
C GLY A 58 -18.26 -7.62 -2.04
N GLY A 59 -18.06 -7.32 -0.75
CA GLY A 59 -19.01 -6.54 0.05
C GLY A 59 -19.17 -5.10 -0.45
N TYR A 60 -18.07 -4.41 -0.79
CA TYR A 60 -18.13 -3.07 -1.38
C TYR A 60 -18.96 -3.02 -2.67
N ILE A 61 -18.86 -4.06 -3.51
CA ILE A 61 -19.63 -4.19 -4.76
C ILE A 61 -21.12 -4.44 -4.46
N ALA A 62 -21.41 -5.30 -3.48
CA ALA A 62 -22.76 -5.68 -3.08
C ALA A 62 -23.52 -4.54 -2.37
N LEU A 63 -22.81 -3.64 -1.69
CA LEU A 63 -23.42 -2.61 -0.87
C LEU A 63 -24.08 -1.47 -1.69
N PRO A 64 -25.18 -0.88 -1.18
CA PRO A 64 -25.78 0.31 -1.76
C PRO A 64 -24.80 1.48 -1.80
N ASP A 65 -24.93 2.36 -2.79
CA ASP A 65 -24.00 3.49 -3.03
C ASP A 65 -23.76 4.36 -1.78
N ARG A 66 -24.78 4.51 -0.93
CA ARG A 66 -24.71 5.27 0.33
C ARG A 66 -23.74 4.66 1.37
N GLN A 67 -23.54 3.34 1.37
CA GLN A 67 -22.69 2.62 2.34
C GLN A 67 -21.28 2.35 1.80
N ARG A 68 -21.05 2.53 0.49
CA ARG A 68 -19.75 2.30 -0.15
C ARG A 68 -18.58 3.11 0.43
N PRO A 69 -18.73 4.40 0.78
CA PRO A 69 -17.64 5.15 1.39
C PRO A 69 -17.22 4.55 2.74
N LEU A 70 -18.18 4.06 3.53
CA LEU A 70 -17.90 3.39 4.80
C LEU A 70 -17.18 2.06 4.58
N ALA A 71 -17.66 1.24 3.65
CA ALA A 71 -17.03 -0.03 3.31
C ALA A 71 -15.59 0.17 2.80
N ARG A 72 -15.36 1.19 1.96
CA ARG A 72 -14.01 1.55 1.50
C ARG A 72 -13.10 1.96 2.66
N ARG A 73 -13.58 2.81 3.57
CA ARG A 73 -12.81 3.22 4.77
C ARG A 73 -12.44 2.00 5.63
N MET A 74 -13.41 1.14 5.93
CA MET A 74 -13.17 -0.07 6.71
C MET A 74 -12.15 -0.99 6.02
N ALA A 75 -12.28 -1.20 4.71
CA ALA A 75 -11.37 -2.00 3.92
C ALA A 75 -9.94 -1.43 3.95
N MET A 76 -9.79 -0.12 3.77
CA MET A 76 -8.49 0.58 3.85
C MET A 76 -7.85 0.46 5.22
N VAL A 77 -8.64 0.58 6.30
CA VAL A 77 -8.17 0.40 7.68
C VAL A 77 -7.70 -1.01 7.92
N MET A 78 -8.52 -1.99 7.55
CA MET A 78 -8.24 -3.40 7.74
C MET A 78 -6.93 -3.77 7.03
N LEU A 79 -6.78 -3.45 5.74
CA LEU A 79 -5.57 -3.82 5.01
C LEU A 79 -4.36 -2.95 5.39
N GLY A 80 -4.55 -1.65 5.65
CA GLY A 80 -3.49 -0.76 6.10
C GLY A 80 -2.92 -1.14 7.46
N SER A 81 -3.77 -1.50 8.43
CA SER A 81 -3.34 -1.93 9.77
C SER A 81 -2.62 -3.27 9.72
N LEU A 82 -3.07 -4.23 8.92
CA LEU A 82 -2.36 -5.50 8.71
C LEU A 82 -0.94 -5.24 8.22
N LEU A 83 -0.77 -4.46 7.16
CA LEU A 83 0.55 -4.19 6.59
C LEU A 83 1.47 -3.50 7.61
N LEU A 84 0.91 -2.64 8.45
CA LEU A 84 1.64 -1.98 9.53
C LEU A 84 2.05 -2.96 10.63
N VAL A 85 1.15 -3.85 11.06
CA VAL A 85 1.45 -4.92 12.02
C VAL A 85 2.54 -5.83 11.47
N LEU A 86 2.43 -6.25 10.21
CA LEU A 86 3.46 -7.07 9.57
C LEU A 86 4.80 -6.34 9.54
N ALA A 87 4.84 -5.06 9.18
CA ALA A 87 6.06 -4.27 9.17
C ALA A 87 6.71 -4.13 10.57
N PHE A 88 5.93 -4.17 11.65
CA PHE A 88 6.46 -4.07 13.02
C PHE A 88 6.80 -5.42 13.66
N VAL A 89 6.04 -6.47 13.35
CA VAL A 89 6.23 -7.81 13.91
C VAL A 89 7.34 -8.55 13.18
N THR A 90 7.54 -8.26 11.89
CA THR A 90 8.62 -8.85 11.11
C THR A 90 9.87 -7.99 11.17
N ASP A 91 11.03 -8.63 11.11
CA ASP A 91 12.31 -7.93 10.96
C ASP A 91 12.57 -7.47 9.51
N HIS A 92 11.51 -7.42 8.69
CA HIS A 92 11.60 -7.03 7.30
C HIS A 92 11.89 -5.54 7.11
N GLY A 93 11.96 -4.77 8.21
CA GLY A 93 12.64 -3.48 8.24
C GLY A 93 11.88 -2.34 7.57
N ASN A 94 12.64 -1.37 7.09
CA ASN A 94 12.13 -0.14 6.51
C ASN A 94 11.57 -0.38 5.09
N MET A 95 10.24 -0.41 4.98
CA MET A 95 9.52 -0.56 3.71
C MET A 95 9.32 0.76 2.95
N GLN A 96 10.07 1.82 3.27
CA GLN A 96 10.04 3.12 2.59
C GLN A 96 11.20 3.26 1.58
N PRO A 97 11.21 4.29 0.71
CA PRO A 97 12.28 4.48 -0.28
C PRO A 97 13.68 4.47 0.33
N GLU A 98 13.85 5.02 1.53
CA GLU A 98 15.11 5.03 2.27
C GLU A 98 15.58 3.60 2.56
N GLY A 99 14.68 2.76 3.06
CA GLY A 99 14.97 1.36 3.36
C GLY A 99 15.26 0.55 2.10
N PHE A 100 14.58 0.85 0.99
CA PHE A 100 14.92 0.30 -0.33
C PHE A 100 16.34 0.70 -0.76
N PHE A 101 16.73 1.96 -0.63
CA PHE A 101 18.08 2.39 -0.98
C PHE A 101 19.14 1.82 -0.04
N PHE A 102 18.87 1.71 1.26
CA PHE A 102 19.78 1.04 2.19
C PHE A 102 19.94 -0.43 1.81
N ALA A 103 18.84 -1.13 1.54
CA ALA A 103 18.85 -2.52 1.10
C ALA A 103 19.66 -2.70 -0.20
N LEU A 104 19.46 -1.80 -1.17
CA LEU A 104 20.13 -1.84 -2.46
C LEU A 104 21.64 -1.56 -2.36
N LEU A 105 22.02 -0.47 -1.67
CA LEU A 105 23.42 -0.03 -1.61
C LEU A 105 24.27 -0.85 -0.62
N ALA A 106 23.66 -1.33 0.47
CA ALA A 106 24.36 -2.19 1.42
C ALA A 106 24.26 -3.68 1.07
N GLY A 107 23.47 -4.06 0.06
CA GLY A 107 23.29 -5.46 -0.34
C GLY A 107 22.58 -6.33 0.71
N ILE A 108 21.69 -5.73 1.51
CA ILE A 108 20.96 -6.39 2.60
C ILE A 108 19.45 -6.37 2.33
N GLY A 109 18.66 -7.14 3.08
CA GLY A 109 17.20 -7.09 3.00
C GLY A 109 16.63 -7.48 1.63
N PRO A 110 16.94 -8.67 1.08
CA PRO A 110 16.42 -9.12 -0.22
C PRO A 110 14.88 -9.11 -0.28
N PHE A 111 14.22 -9.30 0.88
CA PHE A 111 12.77 -9.19 0.99
C PHE A 111 12.25 -7.77 0.70
N ILE A 112 12.95 -6.72 1.13
CA ILE A 112 12.60 -5.32 0.84
C ILE A 112 12.68 -5.07 -0.67
N LEU A 113 13.77 -5.54 -1.30
CA LEU A 113 13.96 -5.39 -2.75
C LEU A 113 12.88 -6.16 -3.54
N LEU A 114 12.58 -7.39 -3.13
CA LEU A 114 11.53 -8.21 -3.73
C LEU A 114 10.15 -7.56 -3.56
N HIS A 115 9.85 -7.05 -2.36
CA HIS A 115 8.61 -6.32 -2.08
C HIS A 115 8.47 -5.10 -3.00
N TYR A 116 9.51 -4.27 -3.12
CA TYR A 116 9.49 -3.11 -4.01
C TYR A 116 9.31 -3.50 -5.47
N LEU A 117 9.99 -4.53 -5.94
CA LEU A 117 9.84 -5.05 -7.30
C LEU A 117 8.39 -5.48 -7.58
N ILE A 118 7.81 -6.28 -6.68
CA ILE A 118 6.43 -6.75 -6.83
C ILE A 118 5.44 -5.59 -6.71
N ALA A 119 5.56 -4.75 -5.68
CA ALA A 119 4.57 -3.71 -5.38
C ALA A 119 4.64 -2.48 -6.31
N LYS A 120 5.84 -2.15 -6.82
CA LYS A 120 6.08 -0.94 -7.63
C LYS A 120 6.26 -1.22 -9.11
N ILE A 121 6.57 -2.45 -9.53
CA ILE A 121 6.74 -2.80 -10.96
C ILE A 121 5.69 -3.81 -11.39
N VAL A 122 5.69 -5.01 -10.81
CA VAL A 122 4.79 -6.10 -11.23
C VAL A 122 3.32 -5.72 -10.99
N GLY A 123 3.00 -5.14 -9.83
CA GLY A 123 1.65 -4.72 -9.45
C GLY A 123 1.05 -3.72 -10.45
N PRO A 124 1.70 -2.58 -10.74
CA PRO A 124 1.23 -1.65 -11.77
C PRO A 124 1.05 -2.26 -13.16
N LEU A 125 1.94 -3.17 -13.57
CA LEU A 125 1.85 -3.83 -14.88
C LEU A 125 0.62 -4.74 -14.97
N LEU A 126 0.27 -5.47 -13.90
CA LEU A 126 -0.88 -6.37 -13.89
C LEU A 126 -2.22 -5.66 -13.64
N PHE A 127 -2.24 -4.67 -12.75
CA PHE A 127 -3.48 -4.04 -12.28
C PHE A 127 -3.70 -2.63 -12.83
N GLY A 128 -2.77 -2.11 -13.63
CA GLY A 128 -2.82 -0.75 -14.20
C GLY A 128 -2.71 0.37 -13.16
N ARG A 129 -2.43 0.04 -11.88
CA ARG A 129 -2.36 0.97 -10.76
C ARG A 129 -1.38 0.47 -9.69
N ILE A 130 -0.79 1.40 -8.94
CA ILE A 130 0.17 1.10 -7.87
C ILE A 130 -0.57 0.46 -6.68
N TRP A 131 0.02 -0.57 -6.07
CA TRP A 131 -0.52 -1.29 -4.91
C TRP A 131 -0.87 -0.33 -3.75
N CYS A 132 0.01 0.66 -3.52
CA CYS A 132 -0.21 1.74 -2.55
C CYS A 132 -1.42 2.65 -2.85
N GLY A 133 -1.95 2.65 -4.08
CA GLY A 133 -3.12 3.45 -4.48
C GLY A 133 -4.47 2.84 -4.10
N TRP A 134 -4.49 1.57 -3.65
CA TRP A 134 -5.71 0.84 -3.30
C TRP A 134 -5.83 0.50 -1.81
N ALA A 135 -4.71 0.28 -1.13
CA ALA A 135 -4.67 0.02 0.32
C ALA A 135 -3.21 -0.04 0.80
N CYS A 136 -2.70 1.07 1.33
CA CYS A 136 -1.47 1.09 2.12
C CYS A 136 -1.73 1.72 3.47
N TRP A 137 -0.80 1.54 4.41
CA TRP A 137 -0.83 2.20 5.71
C TRP A 137 -0.96 3.72 5.59
N PHE A 138 -0.38 4.34 4.56
CA PHE A 138 -0.56 5.77 4.30
C PHE A 138 -1.98 6.12 3.85
N GLY A 139 -2.53 5.36 2.90
CA GLY A 139 -3.87 5.56 2.37
C GLY A 139 -4.95 5.36 3.43
N MET A 140 -4.74 4.44 4.37
CA MET A 140 -5.61 4.24 5.53
C MET A 140 -5.87 5.54 6.30
N VAL A 141 -4.81 6.26 6.66
CA VAL A 141 -4.94 7.50 7.45
C VAL A 141 -5.56 8.61 6.62
N PHE A 142 -5.12 8.78 5.37
CA PHE A 142 -5.62 9.85 4.51
C PHE A 142 -7.08 9.66 4.08
N GLU A 143 -7.56 8.42 3.97
CA GLU A 143 -8.98 8.13 3.67
C GLU A 143 -9.92 8.54 4.82
N MET A 144 -9.40 8.63 6.06
CA MET A 144 -10.17 9.10 7.22
C MET A 144 -10.31 10.62 7.30
N LEU A 145 -9.47 11.37 6.59
CA LEU A 145 -9.50 12.83 6.66
C LEU A 145 -10.84 13.37 6.12
N PRO A 146 -11.38 14.46 6.68
CA PRO A 146 -12.67 15.04 6.30
C PRO A 146 -12.60 15.85 4.99
N TYR A 147 -11.78 15.40 4.01
CA TYR A 147 -11.59 16.05 2.71
C TYR A 147 -11.99 15.06 1.61
N PRO A 148 -13.29 14.96 1.28
CA PRO A 148 -13.85 13.84 0.52
C PRO A 148 -13.41 13.79 -0.94
N TYR A 149 -12.84 14.86 -1.49
CA TYR A 149 -12.41 14.93 -2.90
C TYR A 149 -11.21 15.85 -3.10
N SER A 150 -10.11 15.31 -3.62
CA SER A 150 -9.35 16.07 -4.62
C SER A 150 -10.03 15.81 -5.96
N ARG A 151 -10.61 16.83 -6.59
CA ARG A 151 -11.15 16.69 -7.96
C ARG A 151 -9.98 16.38 -8.90
N TYR A 152 -9.75 15.08 -9.14
CA TYR A 152 -8.75 14.56 -10.08
C TYR A 152 -7.30 14.99 -9.75
N ARG A 153 -6.31 14.39 -10.44
CA ARG A 153 -4.95 14.96 -10.52
C ARG A 153 -5.12 16.40 -11.01
N LYS A 154 -4.80 17.42 -10.21
CA LYS A 154 -4.83 18.82 -10.67
C LYS A 154 -3.98 18.89 -11.95
N PRO A 155 -4.58 19.10 -13.14
CA PRO A 155 -3.81 19.16 -14.38
C PRO A 155 -2.80 20.30 -14.26
N GLY A 156 -1.52 20.04 -14.53
CA GLY A 156 -0.45 21.03 -14.39
C GLY A 156 0.13 21.19 -12.98
N ALA A 157 -0.28 20.39 -12.00
CA ALA A 157 0.42 20.35 -10.71
C ALA A 157 1.85 19.83 -10.91
N PRO A 158 2.87 20.49 -10.32
CA PRO A 158 4.25 20.08 -10.48
C PRO A 158 4.48 18.68 -9.95
N GLU A 159 5.00 17.80 -10.80
CA GLU A 159 5.35 16.41 -10.45
C GLU A 159 6.74 16.30 -9.83
N TRP A 160 7.55 17.36 -9.99
CA TRP A 160 8.92 17.45 -9.51
C TRP A 160 9.11 17.16 -8.01
N PRO A 161 8.19 17.50 -7.07
CA PRO A 161 8.42 17.23 -5.66
C PRO A 161 8.61 15.74 -5.35
N ARG A 162 7.98 14.87 -6.15
CA ARG A 162 8.11 13.41 -6.01
C ARG A 162 9.51 12.94 -6.39
N TYR A 163 10.03 13.47 -7.50
CA TYR A 163 11.38 13.16 -7.98
C TYR A 163 12.44 13.78 -7.09
N ALA A 164 12.21 14.99 -6.57
CA ALA A 164 13.10 15.64 -5.63
C ALA A 164 13.17 14.88 -4.30
N PHE A 165 12.04 14.44 -3.75
CA PHE A 165 12.05 13.60 -2.55
C PHE A 165 12.79 12.27 -2.79
N LEU A 166 12.54 11.61 -3.92
CA LEU A 166 13.23 10.37 -4.28
C LEU A 166 14.75 10.59 -4.41
N ALA A 167 15.16 11.65 -5.10
CA ALA A 167 16.57 12.02 -5.25
C ALA A 167 17.20 12.38 -3.89
N ALA A 168 16.52 13.16 -3.05
CA ALA A 168 16.99 13.50 -1.72
C ALA A 168 17.16 12.27 -0.83
N SER A 169 16.21 11.33 -0.87
CA SER A 169 16.27 10.04 -0.16
C SER A 169 17.48 9.22 -0.63
N LEU A 170 17.69 9.10 -1.94
CA LEU A 170 18.85 8.41 -2.51
C LEU A 170 20.17 9.09 -2.08
N LEU A 171 20.26 10.41 -2.22
CA LEU A 171 21.47 11.17 -1.87
C LEU A 171 21.79 11.08 -0.38
N LEU A 172 20.78 11.16 0.48
CA LEU A 172 20.93 10.99 1.93
C LEU A 172 21.49 9.60 2.25
N VAL A 173 20.87 8.55 1.71
CA VAL A 173 21.31 7.17 1.96
C VAL A 173 22.70 6.92 1.39
N ALA A 174 22.99 7.40 0.18
CA ALA A 174 24.31 7.29 -0.43
C ALA A 174 25.39 8.01 0.41
N ALA A 175 25.09 9.21 0.93
CA ALA A 175 26.00 9.94 1.82
C ALA A 175 26.24 9.19 3.15
N LEU A 176 25.21 8.56 3.72
CA LEU A 176 25.35 7.77 4.95
C LEU A 176 26.16 6.49 4.72
N VAL A 177 25.90 5.77 3.63
CA VAL A 177 26.59 4.53 3.30
C VAL A 177 28.03 4.78 2.90
N TYR A 178 28.29 5.69 1.96
CA TYR A 178 29.65 5.92 1.42
C TYR A 178 30.46 6.94 2.24
N GLY A 179 29.81 7.87 2.93
CA GLY A 179 30.50 8.90 3.71
C GLY A 179 30.90 8.45 5.11
N ILE A 180 30.06 7.66 5.79
CA ILE A 180 30.32 7.21 7.18
C ILE A 180 30.14 5.70 7.39
N GLY A 181 29.87 4.92 6.34
CA GLY A 181 29.74 3.46 6.45
C GLY A 181 28.44 2.98 7.12
N TYR A 182 27.42 3.83 7.23
CA TYR A 182 26.18 3.47 7.92
C TYR A 182 25.25 2.65 7.01
N THR A 183 25.00 1.38 7.37
CA THR A 183 24.17 0.44 6.59
C THR A 183 22.92 -0.05 7.33
N GLY A 184 22.74 0.33 8.60
CA GLY A 184 21.67 -0.19 9.47
C GLY A 184 20.25 0.31 9.17
N GLY A 185 20.05 1.13 8.14
CA GLY A 185 18.75 1.77 7.88
C GLY A 185 17.70 0.89 7.15
N ALA A 186 18.07 -0.32 6.71
CA ALA A 186 17.16 -1.21 5.98
C ALA A 186 16.38 -2.18 6.88
N VAL A 187 17.04 -2.88 7.81
CA VAL A 187 16.46 -4.00 8.59
C VAL A 187 16.73 -3.81 10.08
N GLY A 188 16.18 -4.66 10.94
CA GLY A 188 16.45 -4.56 12.38
C GLY A 188 15.68 -3.43 13.06
N ARG A 189 15.99 -3.25 14.35
CA ARG A 189 15.47 -2.14 15.16
C ARG A 189 15.77 -0.77 14.54
N THR A 190 16.96 -0.61 13.97
CA THR A 190 17.36 0.64 13.29
C THR A 190 16.51 0.88 12.05
N GLY A 191 16.27 -0.13 11.21
CA GLY A 191 15.34 -0.04 10.09
C GLY A 191 13.93 0.38 10.54
N VAL A 192 13.41 -0.22 11.62
CA VAL A 192 12.10 0.16 12.18
C VAL A 192 12.09 1.62 12.67
N THR A 193 13.17 2.12 13.29
CA THR A 193 13.23 3.54 13.69
C THR A 193 13.22 4.49 12.49
N TRP A 194 13.92 4.15 11.41
CA TRP A 194 13.86 4.90 10.15
C TRP A 194 12.45 4.89 9.56
N PHE A 195 11.82 3.72 9.55
CA PHE A 195 10.44 3.55 9.08
C PHE A 195 9.46 4.42 9.88
N LEU A 196 9.52 4.39 11.21
CA LEU A 196 8.66 5.20 12.07
C LEU A 196 8.89 6.70 11.87
N GLY A 197 10.15 7.13 11.79
CA GLY A 197 10.51 8.53 11.56
C GLY A 197 9.99 9.05 10.22
N GLY A 198 10.26 8.32 9.13
CA GLY A 198 9.77 8.69 7.79
C GLY A 198 8.24 8.65 7.71
N MET A 199 7.59 7.69 8.37
CA MET A 199 6.13 7.60 8.44
C MET A 199 5.53 8.81 9.16
N ALA A 200 6.10 9.21 10.30
CA ALA A 200 5.66 10.38 11.05
C ALA A 200 5.79 11.66 10.23
N ILE A 201 6.95 11.88 9.59
CA ILE A 201 7.18 13.04 8.71
C ILE A 201 6.17 13.06 7.57
N TYR A 202 5.93 11.92 6.94
CA TYR A 202 4.98 11.80 5.84
C TYR A 202 3.55 12.11 6.29
N TYR A 203 3.10 11.59 7.43
CA TYR A 203 1.77 11.90 7.96
C TYR A 203 1.61 13.38 8.32
N ILE A 204 2.59 13.96 9.01
CA ILE A 204 2.57 15.39 9.38
C ILE A 204 2.46 16.26 8.11
N THR A 205 3.29 15.96 7.11
CA THR A 205 3.28 16.68 5.83
C THR A 205 1.96 16.51 5.10
N GLY A 206 1.46 15.27 4.96
CA GLY A 206 0.21 15.00 4.24
C GLY A 206 -1.02 15.61 4.92
N ILE A 207 -1.11 15.53 6.25
CA ILE A 207 -2.21 16.10 7.03
C ILE A 207 -2.18 17.63 6.98
N SER A 208 -1.00 18.25 7.10
CA SER A 208 -0.87 19.72 7.03
C SER A 208 -1.19 20.29 5.64
N MET A 209 -0.94 19.55 4.56
CA MET A 209 -1.27 19.96 3.19
C MET A 209 -2.75 19.74 2.82
N ALA A 210 -3.48 18.92 3.57
CA ALA A 210 -4.86 18.55 3.25
C ALA A 210 -5.84 19.75 3.29
N PRO A 211 -5.82 20.64 4.31
CA PRO A 211 -6.66 21.85 4.33
C PRO A 211 -6.36 22.80 3.16
N VAL A 212 -5.08 23.05 2.88
CA VAL A 212 -4.62 23.97 1.82
C VAL A 212 -5.10 23.49 0.45
N SER A 213 -5.05 22.17 0.23
CA SER A 213 -5.51 21.57 -1.02
C SER A 213 -7.02 21.71 -1.20
N TYR A 214 -7.79 21.73 -0.11
CA TYR A 214 -9.24 21.90 -0.12
C TYR A 214 -9.67 23.36 -0.31
N THR A 215 -8.98 24.33 0.29
CA THR A 215 -9.30 25.75 0.16
C THR A 215 -9.01 26.34 -1.23
N HIS A 216 -8.17 25.68 -2.03
CA HIS A 216 -7.85 26.06 -3.41
C HIS A 216 -8.58 25.18 -4.45
N LEU A 217 -9.80 24.73 -4.16
CA LEU A 217 -10.70 23.94 -5.04
C LEU A 217 -12.08 24.59 -5.14
#